data_AF-A0A3B1IW05-F1
#
_entry.id   AF-A0A3B1IW05-F1
#
_cell.length_a   1.000
_cell.length_b   1.000
_cell.length_c   1.000
_cell.angle_alpha   90.00
_cell.angle_beta   90.00
_cell.angle_gamma   90.00
#
_symmetry.space_group_name_H-M   'P 1'
#
loop_
_entity.id
_entity.type
_entity.pdbx_description
1 polymer ?
#
loop_
_entity_poly.entity_id
_entity_poly.type
_entity_poly.pdbx_seq_one_letter_code
_entity_poly.pdbx_strand_id
1 'polypeptide(L)'
;TPYFNILLLFQCSVLAVSVCSQAGVSVEVVAGDNITLWCRHDLIKSDYLFWYKHTVSSAPELLGCKRFKLSSPPAACYFFTESSGAEMSVNSRNTSLRLTAVNHTHSGLYYCSFKLNDRMIFSNTTLLHIRGKLLHRESSQRCVEEVDPHVLYSSVR
;
A
#
# COMPACT_ATOMS: atom_id res chain seq x y z
N THR A 1 -17.78 30.59 -25.74
CA THR A 1 -16.59 30.40 -26.60
C THR A 1 -16.12 28.96 -26.51
N PRO A 2 -16.18 28.19 -27.62
CA PRO A 2 -15.93 26.73 -27.63
C PRO A 2 -14.52 26.32 -27.18
N TYR A 3 -13.57 27.25 -27.27
CA TYR A 3 -12.17 27.07 -26.86
C TYR A 3 -11.98 26.84 -25.36
N PHE A 4 -12.84 27.39 -24.50
CA PHE A 4 -12.71 27.24 -23.05
C PHE A 4 -12.98 25.80 -22.58
N ASN A 5 -14.02 25.17 -23.15
CA ASN A 5 -14.34 23.76 -22.87
C ASN A 5 -13.29 22.81 -23.44
N ILE A 6 -12.73 23.11 -24.61
CA ILE A 6 -11.64 22.32 -25.22
C ILE A 6 -10.38 22.39 -24.34
N LEU A 7 -10.04 23.58 -23.81
CA LEU A 7 -8.90 23.76 -22.92
C LEU A 7 -9.06 22.99 -21.59
N LEU A 8 -10.27 22.99 -21.02
CA LEU A 8 -10.59 22.22 -19.80
C LEU A 8 -10.48 20.71 -20.01
N LEU A 9 -10.96 20.20 -21.16
CA LEU A 9 -10.84 18.79 -21.52
C LEU A 9 -9.38 18.38 -21.73
N PHE A 10 -8.57 19.26 -22.31
CA PHE A 10 -7.14 19.03 -22.50
C PHE A 10 -6.36 19.03 -21.18
N GLN A 11 -6.75 19.85 -20.20
CA GLN A 11 -6.11 19.82 -18.89
C GLN A 11 -6.50 18.58 -18.07
N CYS A 12 -7.76 18.16 -18.12
CA CYS A 12 -8.20 16.95 -17.44
C CYS A 12 -7.55 15.69 -18.02
N SER A 13 -7.40 15.62 -19.35
CA SER A 13 -6.74 14.50 -20.03
C SER A 13 -5.26 14.42 -19.70
N VAL A 14 -4.54 15.55 -19.68
CA VAL A 14 -3.10 15.57 -19.33
C VAL A 14 -2.87 15.16 -17.86
N LEU A 15 -3.73 15.61 -16.93
CA LEU A 15 -3.68 15.19 -15.53
C LEU A 15 -3.95 13.69 -15.38
N ALA A 16 -5.00 13.16 -16.03
CA ALA A 16 -5.32 11.73 -16.00
C ALA A 16 -4.19 10.86 -16.59
N VAL A 17 -3.61 11.28 -17.71
CA VAL A 17 -2.51 10.56 -18.38
C VAL A 17 -1.26 10.51 -17.48
N SER A 18 -0.93 11.61 -16.79
CA SER A 18 0.20 11.65 -15.87
C SER A 18 0.05 10.65 -14.71
N VAL A 19 -1.16 10.54 -14.14
CA VAL A 19 -1.47 9.59 -13.05
C VAL A 19 -1.42 8.13 -13.54
N CYS A 20 -1.93 7.83 -14.73
CA CYS A 20 -1.91 6.48 -15.30
C CYS A 20 -0.50 6.04 -15.75
N SER A 21 0.36 6.96 -16.17
CA SER A 21 1.71 6.64 -16.64
C SER A 21 2.65 6.13 -15.52
N GLN A 22 2.25 6.30 -14.26
CA GLN A 22 2.93 5.79 -13.08
C GLN A 22 2.18 4.61 -12.45
N ALA A 23 1.48 3.83 -13.28
CA ALA A 23 0.72 2.66 -12.87
C ALA A 23 1.60 1.68 -12.09
N GLY A 24 1.43 1.71 -10.77
CA GLY A 24 2.06 0.78 -9.86
C GLY A 24 1.50 -0.63 -9.99
N VAL A 25 2.20 -1.61 -9.42
CA VAL A 25 1.69 -2.98 -9.30
C VAL A 25 0.65 -3.02 -8.17
N SER A 26 -0.48 -3.68 -8.38
CA SER A 26 -1.44 -3.96 -7.30
C SER A 26 -1.16 -5.34 -6.72
N VAL A 27 -1.06 -5.43 -5.39
CA VAL A 27 -0.79 -6.67 -4.65
C VAL A 27 -1.87 -6.84 -3.59
N GLU A 28 -2.46 -8.02 -3.55
CA GLU A 28 -3.45 -8.38 -2.54
C GLU A 28 -2.83 -9.34 -1.51
N VAL A 29 -3.06 -9.06 -0.23
CA VAL A 29 -2.51 -9.84 0.88
C VAL A 29 -3.61 -10.08 1.92
N VAL A 30 -3.60 -11.23 2.58
CA VAL A 30 -4.56 -11.55 3.63
C VAL A 30 -4.10 -10.96 4.97
N ALA A 31 -5.04 -10.43 5.74
CA ALA A 31 -4.76 -9.93 7.08
C ALA A 31 -4.13 -11.03 7.97
N GLY A 32 -3.06 -10.66 8.68
CA GLY A 32 -2.23 -11.52 9.50
C GLY A 32 -0.97 -12.04 8.81
N ASP A 33 -0.88 -11.93 7.48
CA ASP A 33 0.29 -12.38 6.73
C ASP A 33 1.48 -11.42 6.85
N ASN A 34 2.66 -11.90 6.46
CA ASN A 34 3.85 -11.07 6.29
C ASN A 34 4.08 -10.84 4.79
N ILE A 35 4.42 -9.63 4.40
CA ILE A 35 4.75 -9.29 3.01
C ILE A 35 6.09 -8.58 2.95
N THR A 36 6.85 -8.80 1.87
CA THR A 36 8.09 -8.07 1.60
C THR A 36 7.98 -7.36 0.27
N LEU A 37 8.07 -6.03 0.31
CA LEU A 37 8.15 -5.18 -0.87
C LEU A 37 9.60 -4.99 -1.26
N TRP A 38 9.86 -4.90 -2.57
CA TRP A 38 11.20 -4.75 -3.12
C TRP A 38 11.28 -3.50 -3.98
N CYS A 39 12.40 -2.79 -3.88
CA CYS A 39 12.73 -1.68 -4.74
C CYS A 39 14.19 -1.81 -5.19
N ARG A 40 14.41 -1.63 -6.49
CA ARG A 40 15.75 -1.53 -7.06
C ARG A 40 16.27 -0.10 -6.94
N HIS A 41 17.54 0.06 -6.60
CA HIS A 41 18.23 1.34 -6.62
C HIS A 41 19.52 1.26 -7.41
N ASP A 42 19.89 2.37 -8.06
CA ASP A 42 21.11 2.48 -8.87
C ASP A 42 22.17 3.36 -8.19
N LEU A 43 22.18 3.37 -6.85
CA LEU A 43 23.19 4.05 -6.05
C LEU A 43 24.59 3.47 -6.32
N ILE A 44 25.47 4.33 -6.80
CA ILE A 44 26.90 4.05 -7.02
C ILE A 44 27.80 4.64 -5.92
N LYS A 45 27.21 5.39 -4.97
CA LYS A 45 27.87 6.03 -3.82
C LYS A 45 27.02 5.85 -2.58
N SER A 46 27.64 5.98 -1.41
CA SER A 46 26.95 5.85 -0.12
C SER A 46 25.95 6.99 0.10
N ASP A 47 24.66 6.68 0.08
CA ASP A 47 23.57 7.65 0.26
C ASP A 47 22.39 7.02 1.04
N TYR A 48 21.36 7.81 1.31
CA TYR A 48 20.17 7.40 2.04
C TYR A 48 19.11 6.80 1.12
N LEU A 49 18.49 5.72 1.61
CA LEU A 49 17.31 5.08 1.06
C LEU A 49 16.17 5.24 2.06
N PHE A 50 15.00 5.53 1.53
CA PHE A 50 13.79 5.76 2.30
C PHE A 50 12.66 4.88 1.78
N TRP A 51 11.80 4.40 2.67
CA TRP A 51 10.54 3.76 2.33
C TRP A 51 9.37 4.59 2.80
N TYR A 52 8.40 4.79 1.93
CA TYR A 52 7.18 5.53 2.24
C TYR A 52 5.94 4.69 2.03
N LYS A 53 4.90 5.08 2.76
CA LYS A 53 3.52 4.70 2.51
C LYS A 53 2.69 5.96 2.34
N HIS A 54 1.83 5.96 1.33
CA HIS A 54 0.93 7.05 1.02
C HIS A 54 -0.50 6.50 0.94
N THR A 55 -1.42 7.16 1.64
CA THR A 55 -2.85 6.89 1.55
C THR A 55 -3.54 8.09 0.89
N VAL A 56 -4.73 7.89 0.31
CA VAL A 56 -5.44 8.91 -0.47
C VAL A 56 -5.65 10.22 0.29
N SER A 57 -5.73 10.16 1.63
CA SER A 57 -6.09 11.30 2.48
C SER A 57 -4.94 11.83 3.36
N SER A 58 -3.70 11.36 3.17
CA SER A 58 -2.59 11.72 4.06
C SER A 58 -1.33 12.12 3.30
N ALA A 59 -0.48 12.93 3.91
CA ALA A 59 0.90 13.06 3.43
C ALA A 59 1.62 11.69 3.50
N PRO A 60 2.70 11.49 2.71
CA PRO A 60 3.51 10.29 2.80
C PRO A 60 4.10 10.07 4.19
N GLU A 61 3.88 8.88 4.75
CA GLU A 61 4.47 8.42 5.99
C GLU A 61 5.82 7.76 5.69
N LEU A 62 6.88 8.18 6.40
CA LEU A 62 8.17 7.51 6.35
C LEU A 62 8.11 6.24 7.21
N LEU A 63 8.41 5.07 6.62
CA LEU A 63 8.39 3.78 7.30
C LEU A 63 9.77 3.25 7.64
N GLY A 64 10.76 3.57 6.81
CA GLY A 64 12.12 3.05 6.95
C GLY A 64 13.14 4.00 6.37
N CYS A 65 14.30 4.07 7.03
CA CYS A 65 15.44 4.84 6.53
C CYS A 65 16.76 4.12 6.85
N LYS A 66 17.55 3.86 5.81
CA LYS A 66 18.91 3.31 5.94
C LYS A 66 19.88 4.01 5.00
N ARG A 67 21.10 4.18 5.46
CA ARG A 67 22.23 4.63 4.64
C ARG A 67 22.88 3.43 3.97
N PHE A 68 22.81 3.37 2.65
CA PHE A 68 23.62 2.48 1.83
C PHE A 68 25.10 2.84 1.95
N LYS A 69 25.95 1.81 2.02
CA LYS A 69 27.40 1.95 2.05
C LYS A 69 28.04 0.91 1.13
N LEU A 70 29.05 1.32 0.36
CA LEU A 70 29.72 0.45 -0.62
C LEU A 70 30.58 -0.64 0.02
N SER A 71 31.28 -0.30 1.11
CA SER A 71 32.34 -1.14 1.68
C SER A 71 32.07 -1.55 3.13
N SER A 72 30.86 -1.30 3.64
CA SER A 72 30.45 -1.68 4.99
C SER A 72 28.95 -1.95 5.03
N PRO A 73 28.46 -2.62 6.08
CA PRO A 73 27.03 -2.85 6.24
C PRO A 73 26.24 -1.53 6.23
N PRO A 74 24.98 -1.55 5.71
CA PRO A 74 24.09 -0.40 5.80
C PRO A 74 23.91 0.04 7.25
N ALA A 75 23.78 1.35 7.46
CA ALA A 75 23.54 1.92 8.79
C ALA A 75 22.12 2.47 8.89
N ALA A 76 21.53 2.41 10.08
CA ALA A 76 20.27 3.12 10.36
C ALA A 76 20.46 4.64 10.23
N CYS A 77 19.39 5.35 9.89
CA CYS A 77 19.39 6.81 9.90
C CYS A 77 19.30 7.32 11.34
N TYR A 78 20.18 8.26 11.72
CA TYR A 78 20.24 8.77 13.09
C TYR A 78 18.99 9.56 13.51
N PHE A 79 18.24 10.08 12.55
CA PHE A 79 17.06 10.94 12.76
C PHE A 79 15.73 10.19 12.71
N PHE A 80 15.75 8.87 12.48
CA PHE A 80 14.52 8.10 12.28
C PHE A 80 14.65 6.68 12.82
N THR A 81 13.62 6.24 13.53
CA THR A 81 13.44 4.86 13.95
C THR A 81 12.37 4.23 13.07
N GLU A 82 12.63 3.03 12.57
CA GLU A 82 11.68 2.30 11.71
C GLU A 82 10.31 2.16 12.38
N SER A 83 9.25 2.32 11.58
CA SER A 83 7.87 2.20 12.08
C SER A 83 7.64 0.79 12.63
N SER A 84 6.81 0.68 13.67
CA SER A 84 6.50 -0.61 14.28
C SER A 84 5.94 -1.60 13.24
N GLY A 85 6.47 -2.81 13.22
CA GLY A 85 6.09 -3.84 12.25
C GLY A 85 6.68 -3.67 10.84
N ALA A 86 7.44 -2.61 10.59
CA ALA A 86 8.20 -2.39 9.37
C ALA A 86 9.68 -2.71 9.58
N GLU A 87 10.24 -3.53 8.70
CA GLU A 87 11.63 -3.95 8.75
C GLU A 87 12.30 -3.67 7.41
N MET A 88 13.16 -2.65 7.39
CA MET A 88 13.88 -2.27 6.18
C MET A 88 15.18 -3.05 6.03
N SER A 89 15.52 -3.47 4.81
CA SER A 89 16.84 -3.98 4.47
C SER A 89 17.40 -3.30 3.23
N VAL A 90 18.73 -3.25 3.12
CA VAL A 90 19.44 -2.67 1.98
C VAL A 90 20.58 -3.60 1.60
N ASN A 91 20.74 -3.85 0.31
CA ASN A 91 21.89 -4.54 -0.27
C ASN A 91 22.47 -3.70 -1.41
N SER A 92 23.34 -4.29 -2.23
CA SER A 92 24.08 -3.54 -3.26
C SER A 92 23.22 -2.96 -4.38
N ARG A 93 22.04 -3.52 -4.64
CA ARG A 93 21.17 -3.09 -5.77
C ARG A 93 19.72 -2.92 -5.38
N ASN A 94 19.31 -3.40 -4.22
CA ASN A 94 17.92 -3.41 -3.80
C ASN A 94 17.78 -3.00 -2.34
N THR A 95 16.66 -2.38 -2.05
CA THR A 95 16.10 -2.26 -0.71
C THR A 95 14.82 -3.06 -0.62
N SER A 96 14.55 -3.61 0.56
CA SER A 96 13.27 -4.25 0.86
C SER A 96 12.65 -3.68 2.11
N LEU A 97 11.33 -3.79 2.17
CA LEU A 97 10.51 -3.45 3.33
C LEU A 97 9.64 -4.66 3.67
N ARG A 98 9.94 -5.33 4.78
CA ARG A 98 9.10 -6.41 5.30
C ARG A 98 8.09 -5.83 6.28
N LEU A 99 6.81 -6.03 6.01
CA LEU A 99 5.70 -5.69 6.91
C LEU A 99 5.20 -6.99 7.55
N THR A 100 5.09 -7.00 8.87
CA THR A 100 4.67 -8.19 9.63
C THR A 100 3.25 -8.08 10.13
N ALA A 101 2.53 -9.20 10.16
CA ALA A 101 1.15 -9.32 10.64
C ALA A 101 0.22 -8.21 10.11
N VAL A 102 0.18 -8.06 8.77
CA VAL A 102 -0.51 -6.94 8.13
C VAL A 102 -2.00 -6.92 8.43
N ASN A 103 -2.59 -5.73 8.46
CA ASN A 103 -4.01 -5.52 8.69
C ASN A 103 -4.53 -4.41 7.77
N HIS A 104 -5.83 -4.07 7.85
CA HIS A 104 -6.43 -3.08 6.95
C HIS A 104 -5.73 -1.72 6.93
N THR A 105 -5.09 -1.29 8.03
CA THR A 105 -4.36 -0.01 8.09
C THR A 105 -3.11 -0.02 7.22
N HIS A 106 -2.59 -1.19 6.84
CA HIS A 106 -1.46 -1.34 5.93
C HIS A 106 -1.86 -1.17 4.45
N SER A 107 -3.13 -0.99 4.13
CA SER A 107 -3.52 -0.70 2.75
C SER A 107 -3.01 0.68 2.33
N GLY A 108 -2.46 0.79 1.12
CA GLY A 108 -1.91 2.05 0.62
C GLY A 108 -0.90 1.87 -0.50
N LEU A 109 -0.36 3.00 -0.99
CA LEU A 109 0.69 3.05 -2.00
C LEU A 109 2.06 3.07 -1.32
N TYR A 110 2.92 2.13 -1.70
CA TYR A 110 4.27 2.01 -1.17
C TYR A 110 5.30 2.32 -2.25
N TYR A 111 6.36 3.05 -1.89
CA TYR A 111 7.47 3.34 -2.79
C TYR A 111 8.73 3.65 -2.00
N CYS A 112 9.88 3.43 -2.63
CA CYS A 112 11.16 3.84 -2.08
C CYS A 112 11.61 5.17 -2.71
N SER A 113 12.53 5.86 -2.05
CA SER A 113 13.27 6.97 -2.67
C SER A 113 14.74 6.96 -2.30
N PHE A 114 15.56 7.57 -3.15
CA PHE A 114 16.98 7.78 -2.92
C PHE A 114 17.50 8.95 -3.76
N LYS A 115 18.64 9.50 -3.38
CA LYS A 115 19.31 10.56 -4.13
C LYS A 115 20.28 9.95 -5.15
N LEU A 116 20.14 10.33 -6.42
CA LEU A 116 21.07 9.97 -7.50
C LEU A 116 21.46 11.23 -8.28
N ASN A 117 22.76 11.54 -8.33
CA ASN A 117 23.31 12.69 -9.08
C ASN A 117 22.52 14.00 -8.82
N ASP A 118 22.33 14.33 -7.54
CA ASP A 118 21.59 15.52 -7.08
C ASP A 118 20.09 15.57 -7.38
N ARG A 119 19.51 14.45 -7.81
CA ARG A 119 18.07 14.30 -8.00
C ARG A 119 17.50 13.31 -7.00
N MET A 120 16.32 13.62 -6.47
CA MET A 120 15.53 12.64 -5.74
C MET A 120 14.82 11.74 -6.76
N ILE A 121 15.08 10.44 -6.65
CA ILE A 121 14.43 9.41 -7.43
C ILE A 121 13.38 8.73 -6.56
N PHE A 122 12.18 8.59 -7.10
CA PHE A 122 11.08 7.84 -6.50
C PHE A 122 10.80 6.62 -7.37
N SER A 123 10.67 5.44 -6.76
CA SER A 123 10.32 4.24 -7.51
C SER A 123 8.89 4.28 -8.01
N ASN A 124 8.57 3.36 -8.92
CA ASN A 124 7.18 2.98 -9.17
C ASN A 124 6.52 2.56 -7.85
N THR A 125 5.22 2.79 -7.78
CA THR A 125 4.43 2.49 -6.58
C THR A 125 3.96 1.03 -6.59
N THR A 126 3.71 0.50 -5.40
CA THR A 126 2.97 -0.75 -5.21
C THR A 126 1.71 -0.43 -4.41
N LEU A 127 0.54 -0.66 -4.98
CA LEU A 127 -0.73 -0.59 -4.26
C LEU A 127 -0.91 -1.89 -3.47
N LEU A 128 -0.83 -1.80 -2.16
CA LEU A 128 -1.10 -2.92 -1.26
C LEU A 128 -2.56 -2.87 -0.82
N HIS A 129 -3.29 -3.94 -1.10
CA HIS A 129 -4.68 -4.12 -0.67
C HIS A 129 -4.79 -5.29 0.30
N ILE A 130 -5.21 -5.01 1.55
CA ILE A 130 -5.33 -6.03 2.58
C ILE A 130 -6.76 -6.56 2.65
N ARG A 131 -6.94 -7.83 2.30
CA ARG A 131 -8.20 -8.57 2.41
C ARG A 131 -8.39 -9.09 3.83
N GLY A 132 -9.62 -9.04 4.32
CA GLY A 132 -9.97 -9.65 5.60
C GLY A 132 -9.82 -11.16 5.54
N LYS A 133 -9.43 -11.78 6.66
CA LYS A 133 -9.49 -13.23 6.78
C LYS A 133 -10.96 -13.61 6.89
N LEU A 134 -11.47 -14.41 5.95
CA LEU A 134 -12.78 -15.02 6.12
C LEU A 134 -12.66 -15.97 7.31
N LEU A 135 -13.14 -15.53 8.48
CA LEU A 135 -13.37 -16.44 9.58
C LEU A 135 -14.47 -17.38 9.10
N HIS A 136 -14.11 -18.62 8.77
CA HIS A 136 -15.06 -19.69 8.51
C HIS A 136 -15.77 -19.99 9.82
N ARG A 137 -16.75 -19.17 10.18
CA ARG A 137 -17.76 -19.54 11.16
C ARG A 137 -18.69 -20.46 10.41
N GLU A 138 -18.48 -21.77 10.48
CA GLU A 138 -19.58 -22.71 10.31
C GLU A 138 -20.55 -22.48 11.47
N SER A 139 -21.32 -21.39 11.44
CA SER A 139 -22.62 -21.40 12.10
C SER A 139 -23.52 -22.15 11.13
N SER A 140 -23.77 -23.42 11.44
CA SER A 140 -24.95 -24.09 10.91
C SER A 140 -26.17 -23.25 11.33
N GLN A 141 -26.61 -22.37 10.45
CA GLN A 141 -27.82 -21.59 10.64
C GLN A 141 -28.96 -22.52 10.24
N ARG A 142 -29.43 -23.32 11.22
CA ARG A 142 -30.70 -24.01 11.10
C ARG A 142 -31.77 -22.93 11.18
N CYS A 143 -32.41 -22.61 10.06
CA CYS A 143 -33.64 -21.83 10.09
C CYS A 143 -34.65 -22.63 10.92
N VAL A 144 -34.98 -22.15 12.11
CA VAL A 144 -36.20 -22.58 12.80
C VAL A 144 -37.28 -21.65 12.27
N GLU A 145 -38.23 -22.20 11.51
CA GLU A 145 -39.47 -21.49 11.22
C GLU A 145 -40.20 -21.28 12.55
N GLU A 146 -40.26 -20.03 13.00
CA GLU A 146 -41.08 -19.63 14.14
C GLU A 146 -42.54 -19.60 13.64
N VAL A 147 -43.29 -20.67 13.91
CA VAL A 147 -44.74 -20.71 13.66
C VAL A 147 -45.39 -19.81 14.70
N ASP A 148 -45.89 -18.66 14.26
CA ASP A 148 -46.68 -17.75 15.08
C ASP A 148 -47.98 -18.45 15.54
N PRO A 149 -48.21 -18.62 16.86
CA PRO A 149 -49.42 -19.25 17.38
C PRO A 149 -50.68 -18.37 17.22
N HIS A 150 -50.62 -17.20 16.60
CA HIS A 150 -51.75 -16.29 16.43
C HIS A 150 -52.46 -16.31 15.06
N VAL A 151 -52.08 -17.16 14.11
CA VAL A 151 -52.84 -17.32 12.85
C VAL A 151 -53.71 -18.59 12.90
N LEU A 152 -54.69 -18.59 13.81
CA LEU A 152 -55.89 -19.42 13.68
C LEU A 152 -57.07 -18.50 13.37
N TYR A 153 -57.89 -18.89 12.38
CA TYR A 153 -59.13 -18.25 11.89
C TYR A 153 -59.02 -17.33 10.65
N SER A 154 -58.85 -17.94 9.47
CA SER A 154 -59.76 -17.83 8.31
C SER A 154 -59.10 -18.62 7.16
N SER A 155 -59.74 -19.49 6.39
CA SER A 155 -61.11 -19.54 5.90
C SER A 155 -61.55 -20.99 5.73
N VAL A 156 -62.81 -21.25 6.08
CA VAL A 156 -63.61 -22.35 5.53
C VAL A 156 -64.49 -21.72 4.45
N ARG A 157 -64.20 -22.00 3.18
CA ARG A 157 -65.16 -22.35 2.11
C ARG A 157 -64.43 -22.54 0.80
#